data_AF-A0A5K0VU49-F1
#
_entry.id   AF-A0A5K0VU49-F1
#
_cell.length_a   1.000
_cell.length_b   1.000
_cell.length_c   1.000
_cell.angle_alpha   90.00
_cell.angle_beta   90.00
_cell.angle_gamma   90.00
#
_symmetry.space_group_name_H-M   'P 1'
#
loop_
_entity.id
_entity.type
_entity.pdbx_description
1 polymer ?
#
loop_
_entity_poly.entity_id
_entity_poly.type
_entity_poly.pdbx_seq_one_letter_code
_entity_poly.pdbx_strand_id
1 'polypeptide(L)'
;LLEVDPSSRLGSRGADSVKSHQWFTGVEWDEITKGHSPVPPEIVSRINYYVENHAEDCSLPFVPPATDSGDLGTPEWLDDW
;
A
#
# COMPACT_ATOMS: atom_id res chain seq x y z
N LEU A 1 16.41 7.67 3.79
CA LEU A 1 15.65 7.87 2.53
C LEU A 1 15.55 9.33 2.13
N LEU A 2 15.41 10.25 3.09
CA LEU A 2 15.21 11.68 2.82
C LEU A 2 16.51 12.48 2.87
N GLU A 3 17.65 11.88 2.51
CA GLU A 3 18.86 12.69 2.40
C GLU A 3 18.79 13.60 1.17
N VAL A 4 19.16 14.86 1.35
CA VAL A 4 19.10 15.90 0.33
C VAL A 4 20.06 15.58 -0.81
N ASP A 5 21.30 15.22 -0.48
CA ASP A 5 22.26 14.74 -1.46
C ASP A 5 21.88 13.31 -1.93
N PRO A 6 21.59 13.11 -3.22
CA PRO A 6 21.17 11.81 -3.73
C PRO A 6 22.28 10.76 -3.69
N SER A 7 23.56 11.17 -3.68
CA SER A 7 24.68 10.23 -3.68
C SER A 7 24.90 9.57 -2.30
N SER A 8 24.62 10.30 -1.23
CA SER A 8 24.65 9.81 0.16
C SER A 8 23.33 9.18 0.62
N ARG A 9 22.23 9.36 -0.12
CA ARG A 9 20.92 8.81 0.21
C ARG A 9 20.93 7.27 0.25
N LEU A 10 20.33 6.69 1.30
CA LEU A 10 20.08 5.25 1.38
C LEU A 10 19.36 4.75 0.10
N GLY A 11 19.90 3.73 -0.54
CA GLY A 11 19.44 3.25 -1.86
C GLY A 11 20.31 3.71 -3.03
N SER A 12 21.22 4.68 -2.85
CA SER A 12 22.10 5.17 -3.93
C SER A 12 23.02 4.09 -4.50
N ARG A 13 23.28 3.03 -3.74
CA ARG A 13 24.09 1.86 -4.13
C ARG A 13 23.23 0.66 -4.54
N GLY A 14 21.94 0.88 -4.83
CA GLY A 14 20.98 -0.16 -5.20
C GLY A 14 20.09 -0.62 -4.05
N ALA A 15 19.10 -1.44 -4.38
CA ALA A 15 18.05 -1.90 -3.46
C ALA A 15 18.61 -2.70 -2.28
N ASP A 16 19.71 -3.43 -2.46
CA ASP A 16 20.32 -4.24 -1.40
C ASP A 16 20.74 -3.39 -0.19
N SER A 17 21.17 -2.14 -0.42
CA SER A 17 21.50 -1.22 0.67
C SER A 17 20.29 -0.84 1.54
N VAL A 18 19.09 -0.83 0.95
CA VAL A 18 17.84 -0.61 1.68
C VAL A 18 17.45 -1.89 2.42
N LYS A 19 17.51 -3.03 1.72
CA LYS A 19 17.14 -4.34 2.28
C LYS A 19 17.96 -4.74 3.50
N SER A 20 19.24 -4.37 3.53
CA SER A 20 20.16 -4.66 4.64
C SER A 20 20.12 -3.65 5.78
N HIS A 21 19.28 -2.61 5.70
CA HIS A 21 19.22 -1.58 6.74
C HIS A 21 18.56 -2.11 8.01
N GLN A 22 19.03 -1.69 9.19
CA GLN A 22 18.58 -2.23 10.49
C GLN A 22 17.07 -2.14 10.73
N TRP A 23 16.40 -1.16 10.12
CA TRP A 23 14.94 -1.04 10.17
C TRP A 23 14.22 -2.28 9.59
N PHE A 24 14.82 -2.93 8.59
CA PHE A 24 14.28 -4.13 7.96
C PHE A 24 14.88 -5.43 8.53
N THR A 25 15.44 -5.38 9.74
CA THR A 25 15.95 -6.61 10.40
C THR A 25 14.82 -7.61 10.57
N GLY A 26 15.05 -8.85 10.11
CA GLY A 26 14.06 -9.93 10.15
C GLY A 26 13.04 -9.93 9.01
N VAL A 27 13.18 -9.05 8.02
CA VAL A 27 12.35 -9.06 6.81
C VAL A 27 12.85 -10.12 5.83
N GLU A 28 12.02 -11.12 5.56
CA GLU A 28 12.26 -12.16 4.56
C GLU A 28 11.78 -11.69 3.17
N TRP A 29 12.64 -10.97 2.46
CA TRP A 29 12.32 -10.36 1.16
C TRP A 29 11.86 -11.36 0.08
N ASP A 30 12.35 -12.60 0.13
CA ASP A 30 11.94 -13.66 -0.79
C ASP A 30 10.48 -14.09 -0.54
N GLU A 31 10.06 -14.15 0.73
CA GLU A 31 8.68 -14.50 1.08
C GLU A 31 7.71 -13.38 0.72
N ILE A 32 8.14 -12.11 0.80
CA ILE A 32 7.38 -10.97 0.27
C ILE A 32 7.18 -11.13 -1.25
N THR A 33 8.24 -11.47 -1.98
CA THR A 33 8.18 -11.64 -3.44
C THR A 33 7.26 -12.79 -3.84
N LYS A 34 7.18 -13.84 -3.02
CA LYS A 34 6.28 -15.00 -3.22
C LYS A 34 4.85 -14.74 -2.73
N GLY A 35 4.58 -13.62 -2.05
CA GLY A 35 3.27 -13.33 -1.44
C GLY A 35 2.96 -14.17 -0.19
N HIS A 36 3.98 -14.76 0.43
CA HIS A 36 3.85 -15.61 1.62
C HIS A 36 4.21 -14.88 2.93
N SER A 37 4.46 -13.58 2.87
CA SER A 37 4.80 -12.81 4.07
C SER A 37 3.69 -12.90 5.12
N PRO A 38 4.00 -13.29 6.37
CA PRO A 38 2.99 -13.44 7.41
C PRO A 38 2.39 -12.07 7.74
N VAL A 39 1.06 -12.05 7.90
CA VAL A 39 0.35 -10.86 8.38
C VAL A 39 0.47 -10.80 9.89
N PRO A 40 0.90 -9.68 10.49
CA PRO A 40 0.97 -9.55 11.94
C PRO A 40 -0.40 -9.82 12.60
N PRO A 41 -0.46 -10.54 13.74
CA PRO A 41 -1.72 -10.87 14.40
C PRO A 41 -2.58 -9.66 14.75
N GLU A 42 -1.95 -8.53 15.08
CA GLU A 42 -2.64 -7.25 15.34
C GLU A 42 -3.48 -6.80 14.14
N ILE A 43 -2.94 -6.92 12.93
CA ILE A 43 -3.63 -6.51 11.71
C ILE A 43 -4.83 -7.42 11.45
N VAL A 44 -4.65 -8.74 11.60
CA VAL A 44 -5.75 -9.71 11.49
C VAL A 44 -6.84 -9.41 12.51
N SER A 45 -6.44 -9.14 13.76
CA SER A 45 -7.36 -8.82 14.86
C SER A 45 -8.15 -7.53 14.57
N ARG A 46 -7.48 -6.51 14.05
CA ARG A 46 -8.12 -5.24 13.68
C ARG A 46 -9.09 -5.39 12.52
N ILE A 47 -8.75 -6.21 11.52
CA ILE A 47 -9.65 -6.52 10.39
C ILE A 47 -10.88 -7.25 10.90
N ASN A 48 -10.71 -8.31 11.70
CA ASN A 48 -11.83 -9.08 12.24
C ASN A 48 -12.75 -8.20 13.09
N TYR A 49 -12.18 -7.39 14.00
CA TYR A 49 -12.95 -6.44 14.79
C TYR A 49 -13.75 -5.48 13.91
N TYR A 50 -13.14 -4.94 12.85
CA TYR A 50 -13.84 -4.02 11.94
C TYR A 50 -15.01 -4.73 11.23
N VAL A 51 -14.76 -5.91 10.66
CA VAL A 51 -15.78 -6.71 9.95
C VAL A 51 -16.94 -7.09 10.86
N GLU A 52 -16.65 -7.48 12.11
CA GLU A 52 -17.68 -7.87 13.08
C GLU A 52 -18.55 -6.68 13.54
N ASN A 53 -17.97 -5.48 13.63
CA ASN A 53 -18.67 -4.30 14.15
C ASN A 53 -19.25 -3.37 13.06
N HIS A 54 -18.81 -3.50 11.81
CA HIS A 54 -19.20 -2.64 10.68
C HIS A 54 -19.76 -3.44 9.50
N ALA A 55 -20.30 -4.64 9.73
CA ALA A 55 -20.89 -5.47 8.68
C ALA A 55 -21.96 -4.73 7.85
N GLU A 56 -22.68 -3.78 8.47
CA GLU A 56 -23.73 -2.97 7.84
C GLU A 56 -23.20 -1.99 6.78
N ASP A 57 -21.91 -1.60 6.83
CA ASP A 57 -21.28 -0.70 5.85
C ASP A 57 -20.87 -1.45 4.55
N CYS A 58 -20.72 -2.78 4.61
CA CYS A 58 -20.48 -3.63 3.43
C CYS A 58 -21.75 -4.06 2.71
N SER A 59 -22.92 -3.86 3.33
CA SER A 59 -24.25 -4.19 2.79
C SER A 59 -24.79 -3.12 1.85
N LEU A 60 -24.18 -1.94 1.82
CA LEU A 60 -24.65 -0.85 0.97
C LEU A 60 -24.26 -1.17 -0.48
N PRO A 61 -25.21 -1.19 -1.43
CA PRO A 61 -24.83 -1.19 -2.82
C PRO A 61 -23.95 0.05 -3.02
N PHE A 62 -22.73 -0.16 -3.52
CA PHE A 62 -21.95 0.92 -4.09
C PHE A 62 -22.81 1.51 -5.21
N VAL A 63 -23.48 2.62 -4.93
CA VAL A 63 -24.11 3.44 -5.94
C VAL A 63 -22.94 4.24 -6.53
N PRO A 64 -22.38 3.86 -7.69
CA PRO A 64 -21.48 4.76 -8.37
C PRO A 64 -22.23 6.10 -8.51
N PRO A 65 -21.60 7.25 -8.25
CA PRO A 65 -22.21 8.53 -8.58
C PRO A 65 -22.67 8.41 -10.02
N ALA A 66 -23.98 8.57 -10.26
CA ALA A 66 -24.61 8.30 -11.54
C ALA A 66 -23.73 8.88 -12.64
N THR A 67 -23.19 8.02 -13.49
CA THR A 67 -22.44 8.42 -14.67
C THR A 67 -23.44 9.17 -15.54
N ASP A 68 -23.50 10.49 -15.40
CA ASP A 68 -24.03 11.32 -16.46
C ASP A 68 -23.13 11.01 -17.66
N SER A 69 -23.71 10.33 -18.64
CA SER A 69 -23.04 9.76 -19.80
C SER A 69 -22.65 10.84 -20.80
N GLY A 70 -21.96 11.87 -20.32
CA GLY A 70 -21.43 12.98 -21.08
C GLY A 70 -20.05 13.31 -20.56
N ASP A 71 -19.03 12.95 -21.34
CA ASP A 71 -17.62 13.29 -21.15
C ASP A 71 -16.86 12.48 -20.09
N LEU A 72 -16.49 11.24 -20.46
CA LEU A 72 -15.40 10.49 -19.81
C LEU A 72 -14.06 11.13 -20.19
N GLY A 73 -13.86 12.40 -19.82
CA GLY A 73 -12.53 12.99 -19.75
C GLY A 73 -11.74 12.23 -18.69
N THR A 74 -10.51 11.88 -19.03
CA THR A 74 -9.51 11.43 -18.07
C THR A 74 -9.59 12.33 -16.83
N PRO A 75 -9.72 11.77 -15.63
CA PRO A 75 -9.81 12.63 -14.45
C PRO A 75 -8.49 13.40 -14.32
N GLU A 76 -8.56 14.72 -14.07
CA GLU A 76 -7.42 15.68 -14.13
C GLU A 76 -6.16 15.22 -13.38
N TRP A 77 -6.30 14.41 -12.32
CA TRP A 77 -5.15 13.85 -11.59
C TRP A 77 -4.28 12.89 -12.41
N LEU A 78 -4.80 12.36 -13.52
CA LEU A 78 -4.11 11.45 -14.44
C LEU A 78 -3.35 12.20 -15.55
N ASP A 79 -3.63 13.49 -15.75
CA ASP A 79 -2.97 14.30 -16.79
C ASP A 79 -1.56 14.79 -16.35
N ASP A 80 -1.26 14.72 -15.05
CA ASP A 80 0.00 15.19 -14.46
C ASP A 80 1.07 14.08 -14.26
N TRP A 81 0.92 12.90 -14.88
CA TRP A 81 1.87 11.79 -14.81
C TRP A 81 2.53 11.42 -16.14
#